data_AF-A0A317Z8U1-F1
#
_entry.id   AF-A0A317Z8U1-F1
#
_cell.length_a   1.000
_cell.length_b   1.000
_cell.length_c   1.000
_cell.angle_alpha   90.00
_cell.angle_beta   90.00
_cell.angle_gamma   90.00
#
_symmetry.space_group_name_H-M   'P 1'
#
loop_
_entity.id
_entity.type
_entity.pdbx_description
1 polymer ?
#
loop_
_entity_poly.entity_id
_entity_poly.type
_entity_poly.pdbx_seq_one_letter_code
_entity_poly.pdbx_strand_id
1 'polypeptide(L)' 'MDNKKLEQLKKDQKNNDGKAMTTNNGVKVSEDENTLTVGERGPSLLEDFHFREKIMHFDHERIPERIV' A
#
# COMPACT_ATOMS: atom_id res chain seq x y z
N MET A 1 22.40 -11.07 -23.17
CA MET A 1 22.56 -9.59 -23.23
C MET A 1 21.28 -9.00 -22.65
N ASP A 2 21.39 -8.17 -21.61
CA ASP A 2 20.22 -7.50 -21.05
C ASP A 2 19.63 -6.54 -22.10
N ASN A 3 18.31 -6.61 -22.26
CA ASN A 3 17.58 -5.74 -23.18
C ASN A 3 17.59 -4.31 -22.61
N LYS A 4 17.84 -3.30 -23.46
CA LYS A 4 17.80 -1.87 -23.09
C LYS A 4 16.52 -1.47 -22.34
N LYS A 5 15.38 -2.11 -22.65
CA LYS A 5 14.12 -1.85 -21.93
C LYS A 5 14.15 -2.36 -20.48
N LEU A 6 14.77 -3.51 -20.23
CA LEU A 6 14.91 -4.05 -18.88
C LEU A 6 15.77 -3.13 -18.02
N GLU A 7 16.88 -2.61 -18.56
CA GLU A 7 17.69 -1.62 -17.86
C GLU A 7 16.90 -0.36 -17.50
N GLN A 8 16.08 0.15 -18.43
CA GLN A 8 15.25 1.32 -18.16
C GLN A 8 14.23 1.08 -17.02
N LEU A 9 13.67 -0.13 -16.90
CA LEU A 9 12.67 -0.46 -15.88
C LEU A 9 13.26 -0.57 -14.47
N LYS A 10 14.54 -0.91 -14.33
CA LYS A 10 15.22 -1.05 -13.03
C LYS A 10 15.09 0.20 -12.14
N LYS A 11 14.91 1.40 -12.72
CA LYS A 11 14.74 2.66 -11.98
C LYS A 11 13.44 2.72 -11.15
N ASP A 12 12.38 2.05 -11.61
CA ASP A 12 11.05 2.09 -11.00
C ASP A 12 10.74 0.81 -10.21
N GLN A 13 11.62 -0.19 -10.28
CA GLN A 13 11.49 -1.43 -9.50
C GLN A 13 11.68 -1.14 -8.01
N LYS A 14 10.87 -1.79 -7.18
CA LYS A 14 10.96 -1.75 -5.72
C LYS A 14 11.31 -3.14 -5.21
N ASN A 15 12.42 -3.26 -4.46
CA ASN A 15 12.74 -4.42 -3.64
C ASN A 15 12.41 -4.09 -2.18
N ASN A 16 11.68 -4.96 -1.49
CA ASN A 16 11.23 -4.79 -0.11
C ASN A 16 12.00 -5.67 0.92
N ASP A 17 13.02 -6.42 0.50
CA ASP A 17 13.83 -7.26 1.39
C ASP A 17 14.43 -6.43 2.54
N GLY A 18 14.12 -6.83 3.78
CA GLY A 18 14.61 -6.16 4.99
C GLY A 18 14.06 -4.76 5.24
N LYS A 19 13.05 -4.31 4.48
CA LYS A 19 12.42 -3.00 4.68
C LYS A 19 11.23 -3.10 5.64
N ALA A 20 11.04 -2.05 6.44
CA ALA A 20 9.87 -1.91 7.27
C ALA A 20 8.62 -1.65 6.41
N MET A 21 7.46 -2.12 6.88
CA MET A 21 6.18 -1.73 6.31
C MET A 21 5.91 -0.26 6.59
N THR A 22 5.46 0.48 5.57
CA THR A 22 5.15 1.90 5.67
C THR A 22 3.86 2.22 4.94
N THR A 23 3.24 3.34 5.31
CA THR A 23 2.24 4.02 4.46
C THR A 23 2.88 4.54 3.17
N ASN A 24 2.07 4.98 2.23
CA ASN A 24 2.53 5.60 0.97
C ASN A 24 3.32 6.88 1.20
N ASN A 25 3.06 7.57 2.31
CA ASN A 25 3.82 8.74 2.77
C ASN A 25 5.11 8.39 3.54
N GLY A 26 5.44 7.10 3.68
CA GLY A 26 6.68 6.64 4.32
C GLY A 26 6.62 6.57 5.85
N VAL A 27 5.44 6.66 6.47
CA VAL A 27 5.27 6.49 7.92
C VAL A 27 5.34 5.01 8.24
N LYS A 28 6.18 4.60 9.20
CA LYS A 28 6.27 3.20 9.62
C LYS A 28 4.96 2.72 10.23
N VAL A 29 4.51 1.54 9.81
CA VAL A 29 3.32 0.87 10.32
C VAL A 29 3.76 -0.08 11.44
N SER A 30 3.18 0.09 12.62
CA SER A 30 3.45 -0.78 13.78
C SER A 30 2.48 -1.95 13.90
N GLU A 31 1.26 -1.79 13.39
CA GLU A 31 0.15 -2.74 13.48
C GLU A 31 -0.61 -2.72 12.15
N ASP A 32 -0.82 -3.88 11.53
CA ASP A 32 -1.47 -4.02 10.22
C ASP A 32 -2.62 -5.05 10.20
N GLU A 33 -2.85 -5.72 11.33
CA GLU A 33 -3.89 -6.75 11.50
C GLU A 33 -5.19 -6.15 12.06
N ASN A 34 -5.12 -4.99 12.73
CA ASN A 34 -6.25 -4.39 13.44
C ASN A 34 -6.48 -2.92 13.05
N THR A 35 -7.74 -2.50 13.05
CA THR A 35 -8.14 -1.09 12.93
C THR A 35 -8.10 -0.40 14.29
N LEU A 36 -7.88 0.91 14.32
CA LEU A 36 -8.03 1.72 15.52
C LEU A 36 -9.52 1.83 15.92
N THR A 37 -9.82 1.45 17.16
CA THR A 37 -11.18 1.40 17.71
C THR A 37 -11.27 2.06 19.09
N VAL A 38 -12.49 2.44 19.52
CA VAL A 38 -12.74 2.85 20.92
C VAL A 38 -12.82 1.63 21.83
N GLY A 39 -11.66 1.09 22.20
CA GLY A 39 -11.53 -0.15 22.97
C GLY A 39 -11.65 -1.41 22.09
N GLU A 40 -11.29 -2.56 22.64
CA GLU A 40 -11.07 -3.81 21.88
C GLU A 40 -12.29 -4.27 21.05
N ARG A 41 -13.51 -4.01 21.53
CA ARG A 41 -14.77 -4.34 20.83
C ARG A 41 -15.63 -3.11 20.54
N GLY A 42 -15.02 -1.94 20.44
CA GLY A 42 -15.70 -0.68 20.11
C GLY A 42 -15.74 -0.39 18.61
N PRO A 43 -16.42 0.70 18.21
CA PRO A 43 -16.45 1.15 16.82
C PRO A 43 -15.07 1.64 16.35
N SER A 44 -14.79 1.50 15.05
CA SER A 44 -13.59 2.04 14.41
C SER A 44 -13.61 3.57 14.37
N LEU A 45 -12.42 4.17 14.48
CA LEU A 45 -12.25 5.62 14.46
C LEU A 45 -11.89 6.14 13.06
N LEU A 46 -12.47 7.28 12.68
CA LEU A 46 -12.19 7.93 11.39
C LEU A 46 -10.74 8.44 11.28
N GLU A 47 -10.10 8.73 12.42
CA GLU A 47 -8.72 9.21 12.46
C GLU A 47 -7.68 8.15 12.08
N ASP A 48 -8.08 6.88 11.93
CA ASP A 48 -7.22 5.81 11.42
C ASP A 48 -6.86 6.04 9.94
N PHE A 49 -5.77 6.78 9.72
CA PHE A 49 -5.31 7.12 8.38
C PHE A 49 -4.61 5.95 7.69
N HIS A 50 -3.97 5.03 8.43
CA HIS A 50 -3.31 3.86 7.87
C HIS A 50 -4.35 2.92 7.25
N PHE A 51 -5.38 2.57 8.01
CA PHE A 51 -6.48 1.73 7.51
C PHE A 51 -7.17 2.37 6.31
N ARG A 52 -7.51 3.67 6.39
CA ARG A 52 -8.17 4.37 5.28
C ARG A 52 -7.30 4.41 4.03
N GLU A 53 -6.02 4.71 4.14
CA GLU A 53 -5.12 4.73 2.99
C GLU A 53 -5.06 3.36 2.31
N LYS A 54 -4.91 2.28 3.09
CA LYS A 54 -4.85 0.90 2.59
C LYS A 54 -6.11 0.50 1.83
N ILE A 55 -7.29 0.74 2.41
CA ILE A 55 -8.58 0.42 1.76
C ILE A 55 -8.84 1.31 0.56
N MET A 56 -8.51 2.61 0.63
CA MET A 56 -8.70 3.52 -0.51
C MET A 56 -7.84 3.10 -1.70
N HIS A 57 -6.61 2.64 -1.48
CA HIS A 57 -5.80 2.10 -2.56
C HIS A 57 -6.44 0.84 -3.17
N PHE A 58 -6.88 -0.10 -2.32
CA PHE A 58 -7.54 -1.34 -2.75
C PHE A 58 -8.82 -1.10 -3.56
N ASP A 59 -9.71 -0.22 -3.08
CA ASP A 59 -11.00 0.09 -3.73
C ASP A 59 -10.82 0.64 -5.15
N HIS A 60 -9.64 1.20 -5.46
CA HIS A 60 -9.32 1.84 -6.74
C HIS A 60 -8.25 1.08 -7.55
N GLU A 61 -8.01 -0.21 -7.28
CA GLU A 61 -7.03 -1.01 -8.03
C GLU A 61 -7.45 -1.26 -9.50
N ARG A 62 -8.76 -1.24 -9.78
CA ARG A 62 -9.29 -1.56 -11.10
C ARG A 62 -9.15 -0.37 -12.05
N ILE A 63 -8.66 -0.66 -13.25
CA ILE A 63 -8.63 0.26 -14.39
C ILE A 63 -9.48 -0.32 -15.54
N PRO A 64 -9.96 0.52 -16.49
CA PRO A 64 -10.68 0.03 -17.65
C PRO A 64 -9.87 -1.01 -18.44
N GLU A 65 -10.56 -2.03 -18.93
CA GLU A 65 -9.96 -3.04 -19.82
C GLU A 65 -9.75 -2.50 -21.24
N ARG A 66 -8.96 -3.21 -22.05
CA ARG A 66 -8.78 -2.86 -23.47
C ARG A 66 -10.03 -3.24 -24.25
N ILE A 67 -10.44 -2.37 -25.17
CA ILE A 67 -11.74 -2.45 -25.85
C ILE A 67 -11.84 -3.67 -26.77
N VAL A 68 -10.87 -3.87 -27.66
CA VAL A 68 -10.54 -5.08 -28.45
C VAL A 68 -9.30 -4.77 -29.27
#